data_AF-A0A9E2R0Z1-F1
#
_entry.id   AF-A0A9E2R0Z1-F1
#
_cell.length_a   1.000
_cell.length_b   1.000
_cell.length_c   1.000
_cell.angle_alpha   90.00
_cell.angle_beta   90.00
_cell.angle_gamma   90.00
#
_symmetry.space_group_name_H-M   'P 1'
#
loop_
_entity.id
_entity.type
_entity.pdbx_description
1 polymer ?
#
loop_
_entity_poly.entity_id
_entity_poly.type
_entity_poly.pdbx_seq_one_letter_code
_entity_poly.pdbx_strand_id
1 'polypeptide(L)' 'MSAGDPWPVFELPEDLAAWDDRAYFAFLQEHQFAYQGMLDDLKARGQQDSDEFRHYLQQFQAVERCLARDFNRRYHQG' A
#
# COMPACT_ATOMS: atom_id res chain seq x y z
N MET A 1 7.70 25.12 -10.55
CA MET A 1 8.42 24.21 -9.64
C MET A 1 7.32 23.51 -8.85
N SER A 2 6.95 22.29 -9.23
CA SER A 2 5.93 21.55 -8.49
C SER A 2 6.49 21.27 -7.11
N ALA A 3 5.84 21.80 -6.07
CA ALA A 3 6.09 21.36 -4.71
C ALA A 3 5.97 19.84 -4.70
N GLY A 4 7.04 19.15 -4.30
CA GLY A 4 7.03 17.68 -4.24
C GLY A 4 5.80 17.24 -3.46
N ASP A 5 5.11 16.21 -3.95
CA ASP A 5 3.99 15.62 -3.25
C ASP A 5 4.39 15.46 -1.77
N PRO A 6 3.63 16.03 -0.82
CA PRO A 6 4.01 16.00 0.59
C PRO A 6 3.97 14.60 1.17
N TRP A 7 3.54 13.62 0.39
CA TRP A 7 3.34 12.25 0.78
C TRP A 7 4.14 11.30 -0.13
N PRO A 8 5.03 10.47 0.44
CA PRO A 8 5.77 9.49 -0.33
C PRO A 8 4.83 8.44 -0.94
N VAL A 9 5.13 8.02 -2.17
CA VAL A 9 4.41 6.93 -2.84
C VAL A 9 4.91 5.59 -2.30
N PHE A 10 4.00 4.62 -2.18
CA PHE A 10 4.31 3.24 -1.85
C PHE A 10 5.21 2.64 -2.93
N GLU A 11 6.39 2.23 -2.51
CA GLU A 11 7.40 1.59 -3.35
C GLU A 11 7.86 0.29 -2.70
N LEU A 12 8.12 -0.71 -3.54
CA LEU A 12 8.74 -1.94 -3.07
C LEU A 12 10.24 -1.67 -2.86
N PRO A 13 10.83 -2.19 -1.77
CA PRO A 13 12.27 -2.09 -1.54
C PRO A 13 13.09 -2.65 -2.72
N GLU A 14 14.22 -2.03 -3.03
CA GLU A 14 15.08 -2.45 -4.15
C GLU A 14 15.70 -3.85 -3.93
N ASP A 15 15.86 -4.27 -2.67
CA ASP A 15 16.42 -5.54 -2.25
C ASP A 15 15.39 -6.67 -2.15
N LEU A 16 14.18 -6.48 -2.69
CA LEU A 16 13.08 -7.45 -2.67
C LEU A 16 13.48 -8.87 -3.09
N ALA A 17 14.43 -8.99 -4.01
CA ALA A 17 14.92 -10.28 -4.51
C ALA A 17 15.63 -11.13 -3.44
N ALA A 18 16.12 -10.50 -2.38
CA ALA A 18 16.77 -11.18 -1.25
C ALA A 18 15.76 -11.58 -0.16
N TRP A 19 14.51 -11.15 -0.25
CA TRP A 19 13.52 -11.38 0.79
C TRP A 19 12.88 -12.75 0.64
N ASP A 20 12.63 -13.40 1.78
CA ASP A 20 11.77 -14.57 1.79
C ASP A 20 10.28 -14.17 1.68
N ASP A 21 9.46 -15.16 1.35
CA ASP A 21 8.01 -14.98 1.15
C ASP A 21 7.31 -14.40 2.39
N ARG A 22 7.82 -14.69 3.58
CA ARG A 22 7.24 -14.23 4.85
C ARG A 22 7.57 -12.77 5.10
N ALA A 23 8.81 -12.35 4.86
CA ALA A 23 9.26 -10.97 4.97
C ALA A 23 8.51 -10.09 3.96
N TYR A 24 8.38 -10.56 2.71
CA TYR A 24 7.60 -9.88 1.68
C TYR A 24 6.13 -9.71 2.09
N PHE A 25 5.49 -10.79 2.57
CA PHE A 25 4.09 -10.73 2.97
C PHE A 25 3.86 -9.85 4.19
N ALA A 26 4.72 -9.95 5.22
CA ALA A 26 4.63 -9.12 6.42
C ALA A 26 4.74 -7.62 6.07
N PHE A 27 5.69 -7.26 5.21
CA PHE A 27 5.83 -5.88 4.73
C PHE A 27 4.57 -5.37 4.05
N LEU A 28 3.98 -6.15 3.14
CA LEU A 28 2.74 -5.77 2.47
C LEU A 28 1.57 -5.62 3.47
N GLN A 29 1.44 -6.54 4.43
CA GLN A 29 0.39 -6.46 5.45
C GLN A 29 0.55 -5.25 6.38
N GLU A 30 1.77 -4.95 6.82
CA GLU A 30 2.04 -3.78 7.67
C GLU A 30 1.62 -2.48 6.98
N HIS A 31 1.95 -2.33 5.69
CA HIS A 31 1.55 -1.16 4.91
C HIS A 31 0.04 -1.13 4.66
N GLN A 32 -0.58 -2.28 4.36
CA GLN A 32 -2.03 -2.40 4.20
C GLN A 32 -2.76 -1.90 5.45
N PHE A 33 -2.37 -2.36 6.64
CA PHE A 33 -2.98 -1.96 7.90
C PHE A 33 -2.71 -0.49 8.25
N ALA A 34 -1.50 0.01 7.99
CA ALA A 34 -1.16 1.42 8.23
C ALA A 34 -2.04 2.35 7.37
N TYR A 35 -2.15 2.09 6.07
CA TYR A 35 -2.98 2.91 5.18
C TYR A 35 -4.47 2.77 5.49
N GLN A 36 -4.94 1.56 5.82
CA GLN A 36 -6.31 1.35 6.27
C GLN A 36 -6.63 2.19 7.51
N GLY A 37 -5.73 2.22 8.50
CA GLY A 37 -5.87 3.05 9.71
C GLY A 37 -5.98 4.54 9.38
N MET A 38 -5.10 5.05 8.50
CA MET A 38 -5.16 6.45 8.04
C MET A 38 -6.48 6.77 7.33
N LEU A 39 -6.94 5.87 6.46
CA LEU A 39 -8.22 6.04 5.75
C LEU A 39 -9.41 6.06 6.69
N ASP A 40 -9.40 5.21 7.72
CA ASP A 40 -10.48 5.14 8.69
C ASP A 40 -10.49 6.36 9.64
N ASP A 41 -9.32 6.85 10.04
CA ASP A 41 -9.19 8.12 10.77
C ASP A 41 -9.72 9.30 9.95
N LEU A 42 -9.38 9.38 8.66
CA LEU A 42 -9.87 10.43 7.77
C LEU A 42 -11.39 10.33 7.54
N LYS A 43 -11.93 9.12 7.39
CA LYS A 43 -13.39 8.90 7.33
C LYS A 43 -14.08 9.36 8.61
N ALA A 44 -13.52 9.03 9.78
CA ALA A 44 -14.08 9.43 11.07
C ALA A 44 -14.11 10.95 11.26
N ARG A 45 -13.17 11.67 10.64
CA ARG A 45 -13.11 13.14 10.59
C ARG A 45 -13.96 13.75 9.48
N GLY A 46 -14.64 12.94 8.65
CA GLY A 46 -15.45 13.42 7.52
C GLY A 46 -14.64 13.92 6.33
N GLN A 47 -13.38 13.51 6.20
CA GLN A 47 -12.43 14.02 5.19
C GLN A 47 -12.29 13.10 3.95
N GLN A 48 -13.36 12.41 3.55
CA GLN A 48 -13.29 11.44 2.44
C GLN A 48 -13.02 12.08 1.07
N ASP A 49 -13.33 13.36 0.92
CA ASP A 49 -13.09 14.11 -0.33
C ASP A 49 -11.74 14.84 -0.36
N SER A 50 -10.93 14.72 0.69
CA SER A 50 -9.63 15.40 0.77
C SER A 50 -8.58 14.77 -0.15
N ASP A 51 -7.60 15.56 -0.56
CA ASP A 51 -6.47 15.07 -1.34
C ASP A 51 -5.63 14.06 -0.53
N GLU A 52 -5.58 14.23 0.80
CA GLU A 52 -4.94 13.30 1.71
C GLU A 52 -5.63 11.92 1.70
N PHE A 53 -6.97 11.89 1.72
CA PHE A 53 -7.72 10.63 1.63
C PHE A 53 -7.49 9.95 0.28
N ARG A 54 -7.56 10.72 -0.82
CA ARG A 54 -7.27 10.20 -2.17
C ARG A 54 -5.86 9.64 -2.27
N HIS A 55 -4.88 10.32 -1.66
CA HIS A 55 -3.50 9.85 -1.62
C HIS A 55 -3.38 8.51 -0.90
N TYR A 56 -3.84 8.40 0.35
CA TYR A 56 -3.75 7.14 1.10
C TYR A 56 -4.57 6.02 0.46
N LEU A 57 -5.67 6.35 -0.23
CA LEU A 57 -6.45 5.37 -0.98
C LEU A 57 -5.65 4.81 -2.16
N GLN A 58 -4.90 5.67 -2.87
CA GLN A 58 -4.00 5.22 -3.93
C GLN A 58 -2.89 4.32 -3.39
N GLN A 59 -2.30 4.65 -2.23
CA GLN A 59 -1.27 3.81 -1.61
C GLN A 59 -1.82 2.46 -1.17
N PHE A 60 -2.96 2.44 -0.50
CA PHE A 60 -3.66 1.22 -0.13
C PHE A 60 -3.92 0.33 -1.36
N GLN A 61 -4.45 0.91 -2.44
CA GLN A 61 -4.69 0.17 -3.68
C GLN A 61 -3.41 -0.35 -4.34
N ALA A 62 -2.27 0.34 -4.18
CA ALA A 62 -0.99 -0.15 -4.68
C ALA A 62 -0.54 -1.41 -3.93
N VAL A 63 -0.68 -1.42 -2.60
CA VAL A 63 -0.40 -2.60 -1.76
C VAL A 63 -1.32 -3.77 -2.12
N GLU A 64 -2.62 -3.51 -2.28
CA GLU A 64 -3.61 -4.52 -2.70
C GLU A 64 -3.24 -5.18 -4.03
N ARG A 65 -2.76 -4.40 -5.01
CA ARG A 65 -2.31 -4.94 -6.29
C ARG A 65 -1.09 -5.84 -6.14
N CYS A 66 -0.17 -5.53 -5.23
CA CYS A 66 0.97 -6.39 -4.91
C CYS A 66 0.52 -7.71 -4.27
N LEU A 67 -0.37 -7.65 -3.28
CA LEU A 67 -0.93 -8.84 -2.62
C LEU A 67 -1.68 -9.74 -3.61
N ALA A 68 -2.53 -9.18 -4.46
CA ALA A 68 -3.28 -9.92 -5.47
C ALA A 68 -2.37 -10.58 -6.52
N ARG A 69 -1.30 -9.89 -6.95
CA ARG A 69 -0.32 -10.43 -7.88
C ARG A 69 0.44 -11.62 -7.28
N ASP A 70 0.85 -11.52 -6.02
CA ASP A 70 1.55 -12.61 -5.34
C ASP A 70 0.63 -13.81 -5.09
N PHE A 71 -0.62 -13.58 -4.70
CA PHE A 71 -1.65 -14.62 -4.61
C PHE A 71 -1.80 -15.34 -5.97
N ASN A 72 -1.97 -14.61 -7.06
CA ASN A 72 -2.12 -15.21 -8.39
C ASN A 72 -0.88 -16.03 -8.81
N ARG A 73 0.33 -15.54 -8.51
CA ARG A 73 1.57 -16.28 -8.77
C ARG A 73 1.59 -17.62 -8.02
N ARG A 74 1.17 -17.63 -6.75
CA ARG A 74 1.24 -18.82 -5.89
C ARG A 74 0.16 -19.86 -6.17
N TYR A 75 -1.04 -19.42 -6.57
CA TYR A 75 -2.21 -20.33 -6.68
C TYR A 75 -2.63 -20.66 -8.12
N HIS A 76 -2.15 -19.94 -9.12
CA HIS A 76 -2.50 -20.17 -10.54
C HIS A 76 -1.34 -20.59 -11.44
N GLN A 77 -0.13 -20.82 -10.89
CA GLN A 77 0.98 -21.49 -11.61
C GLN A 77 1.09 -22.99 -11.27
N GLY A 78 -0.06 -23.66 -11.12
CA GLY A 78 -0.16 -25.13 -11.05
C GLY A 78 -0.48 -25.73 -12.41
#